data_AF-A0A7D5M6F6-F1
#
_entry.id   AF-A0A7D5M6F6-F1
#
_cell.length_a   1.000
_cell.length_b   1.000
_cell.length_c   1.000
_cell.angle_alpha   90.00
_cell.angle_beta   90.00
_cell.angle_gamma   90.00
#
_symmetry.space_group_name_H-M   'P 1'
#
loop_
_entity.id
_entity.type
_entity.pdbx_description
1 polymer ?
#
loop_
_entity_poly.entity_id
_entity_poly.type
_entity_poly.pdbx_seq_one_letter_code
_entity_poly.pdbx_strand_id
1 'polypeptide(L)'
;MKKVLGIEPRQTNLKKARFIAKYFNLPKNKYQLKQMDILGKAKIPNSDIVVVPGVMHHLDDHLKALKKIYEITNELCIIETMVLTDELNSEEIAKQLELEDIVYQDKQFVNQFGIVGFKLESDVYDGATIYPGIVGIPTTQALVLMMKHVGFEKVQVFLSEKQFKNKVFNKKSYREYHSAIVVDLKNNGEKGLKFQKAIEQSEENIFDIFIPFEIINDLYKKVNHKSNRKLGKISNLIYESELFFKTKKGENAVQKLKKMIGNKKYYNLILTIKHAPYEKICYEYSKTCYHLKKFDEAEKVCFNLIKILNLDWRVVYSTYFLLAKINFDLKNYNKAKKFNSLSLKANPKFLLSKNLMNKIKKYHSNHI
;
A
#
# COMPACT_ATOMS: atom_id res chain seq x y z
N MET A 1 -34.90 10.56 18.72
CA MET A 1 -34.59 11.87 19.37
C MET A 1 -33.09 12.14 19.21
N LYS A 2 -32.67 13.33 18.74
CA LYS A 2 -31.25 13.68 18.56
C LYS A 2 -30.59 14.05 19.90
N LYS A 3 -29.39 13.53 20.16
CA LYS A 3 -28.55 13.81 21.35
C LYS A 3 -27.13 14.15 20.88
N VAL A 4 -26.43 14.97 21.66
CA VAL A 4 -25.06 15.43 21.41
C VAL A 4 -24.22 15.22 22.67
N LEU A 5 -23.09 14.54 22.51
CA LEU A 5 -22.07 14.39 23.53
C LEU A 5 -20.82 15.17 23.10
N GLY A 6 -20.54 16.27 23.79
CA GLY A 6 -19.27 16.97 23.66
C GLY A 6 -18.21 16.38 24.59
N ILE A 7 -17.04 16.12 24.04
CA ILE A 7 -15.88 15.59 24.77
C ILE A 7 -14.78 16.64 24.71
N GLU A 8 -14.24 16.99 25.87
CA GLU A 8 -13.16 17.97 25.98
C GLU A 8 -12.25 17.57 27.15
N PRO A 9 -10.94 17.33 26.93
CA PRO A 9 -10.03 16.89 27.99
C PRO A 9 -9.73 17.98 29.03
N ARG A 10 -9.74 19.26 28.65
CA ARG A 10 -9.37 20.39 29.51
C ARG A 10 -10.58 20.91 30.28
N GLN A 11 -10.45 20.93 31.61
CA GLN A 11 -11.51 21.42 32.48
C GLN A 11 -11.82 22.92 32.27
N THR A 12 -10.83 23.73 31.87
CA THR A 12 -11.01 25.15 31.54
C THR A 12 -11.94 25.34 30.34
N ASN A 13 -11.70 24.64 29.24
CA ASN A 13 -12.56 24.63 28.06
C ASN A 13 -13.95 24.06 28.36
N LEU A 14 -14.02 22.98 29.15
CA LEU A 14 -15.29 22.39 29.55
C LEU A 14 -16.16 23.36 30.37
N LYS A 15 -15.55 24.18 31.24
CA LYS A 15 -16.23 25.25 31.97
C LYS A 15 -16.82 26.30 31.01
N LYS A 16 -16.06 26.73 29.99
CA LYS A 16 -16.55 27.67 28.96
C LYS A 16 -17.70 27.07 28.16
N ALA A 17 -17.59 25.81 27.73
CA ALA A 17 -18.66 25.11 27.01
C ALA A 17 -19.94 24.98 27.85
N ARG A 18 -19.82 24.67 29.15
CA ARG A 18 -20.96 24.62 30.09
C ARG A 18 -21.59 26.00 30.30
N PHE A 19 -20.78 27.05 30.36
CA PHE A 19 -21.28 28.43 30.42
C PHE A 19 -22.11 28.78 29.18
N ILE A 20 -21.59 28.50 27.97
CA ILE A 20 -22.29 28.71 26.70
C ILE A 20 -23.60 27.90 26.67
N ALA A 21 -23.55 26.62 27.04
CA ALA A 21 -24.74 25.77 27.06
C ALA A 21 -25.82 26.29 28.03
N LYS A 22 -25.42 26.81 29.20
CA LYS A 22 -26.33 27.45 30.15
C LYS A 22 -26.91 28.76 29.58
N TYR A 23 -26.06 29.59 28.96
CA TYR A 23 -26.47 30.86 28.37
C TYR A 23 -27.55 30.69 27.30
N PHE A 24 -27.39 29.68 26.43
CA PHE A 24 -28.37 29.35 25.39
C PHE A 24 -29.50 28.39 25.85
N ASN A 25 -29.61 28.11 27.15
CA ASN A 25 -30.62 27.20 27.72
C ASN A 25 -30.70 25.83 27.01
N LEU A 26 -29.55 25.24 26.68
CA LEU A 26 -29.51 23.95 26.01
C LEU A 26 -30.03 22.82 26.93
N PRO A 27 -30.93 21.95 26.44
CA PRO A 27 -31.55 20.91 27.27
C PRO A 27 -30.55 19.83 27.69
N LYS A 28 -30.35 19.65 28.99
CA LYS A 28 -29.36 18.72 29.60
C LYS A 28 -29.53 17.26 29.19
N ASN A 29 -30.75 16.83 28.86
CA ASN A 29 -31.03 15.47 28.38
C ASN A 29 -30.64 15.25 26.91
N LYS A 30 -30.39 16.32 26.15
CA LYS A 30 -29.92 16.26 24.76
C LYS A 30 -28.46 16.68 24.60
N TYR A 31 -27.95 17.59 25.43
CA TYR A 31 -26.58 18.10 25.35
C TYR A 31 -25.79 17.72 26.60
N GLN A 32 -24.85 16.80 26.44
CA GLN A 32 -23.98 16.32 27.51
C GLN A 32 -22.54 16.74 27.23
N LEU A 33 -21.82 17.14 28.27
CA LEU A 33 -20.42 17.56 28.19
C LEU A 33 -19.60 16.73 29.19
N LYS A 34 -18.62 15.97 28.69
CA LYS A 34 -17.77 15.10 29.51
C LYS A 34 -16.29 15.45 29.36
N GLN A 35 -15.57 15.39 30.48
CA GLN A 35 -14.12 15.50 30.47
C GLN A 35 -13.51 14.16 30.07
N MET A 36 -13.03 14.04 28.83
CA MET A 36 -12.38 12.83 28.34
C MET A 36 -11.33 13.20 27.30
N ASP A 37 -10.29 12.36 27.19
CA ASP A 37 -9.27 12.42 26.15
C ASP A 37 -9.50 11.27 25.16
N ILE A 38 -9.48 11.57 23.86
CA ILE A 38 -9.60 10.56 22.81
C ILE A 38 -8.49 9.53 22.88
N LEU A 39 -7.28 9.88 23.34
CA LEU A 39 -6.18 8.93 23.52
C LEU A 39 -6.24 8.18 24.86
N GLY A 40 -7.02 8.68 25.82
CA GLY A 40 -7.22 8.10 27.15
C GLY A 40 -7.98 6.76 27.19
N LYS A 41 -7.99 6.09 28.34
CA LYS A 41 -8.58 4.74 28.49
C LYS A 41 -10.11 4.71 28.57
N ALA A 42 -10.76 5.86 28.69
CA ALA A 42 -12.19 5.93 28.96
C ALA A 42 -13.01 5.46 27.74
N LYS A 43 -14.04 4.63 27.98
CA LYS A 43 -14.94 4.16 26.94
C LYS A 43 -15.88 5.27 26.51
N ILE A 44 -15.79 5.65 25.24
CA ILE A 44 -16.69 6.62 24.61
C ILE A 44 -17.84 5.84 23.96
N PRO A 45 -19.12 6.22 24.16
CA PRO A 45 -20.24 5.54 23.54
C PRO A 45 -20.26 5.76 22.01
N ASN A 46 -20.74 4.76 21.29
CA ASN A 46 -20.96 4.85 19.86
C ASN A 46 -22.00 5.93 19.51
N SER A 47 -21.82 6.57 18.36
CA SER A 47 -22.63 7.66 17.83
C SER A 47 -22.81 7.53 16.33
N ASP A 48 -23.98 7.90 15.82
CA ASP A 48 -24.27 7.84 14.38
C ASP A 48 -23.36 8.77 13.59
N ILE A 49 -23.12 9.97 14.14
CA ILE A 49 -22.25 10.99 13.56
C ILE A 49 -21.18 11.37 14.58
N VAL A 50 -19.92 11.40 14.13
CA VAL A 50 -18.78 11.84 14.92
C VAL A 50 -18.11 13.01 14.19
N VAL A 51 -17.93 14.13 14.91
CA VAL A 51 -17.31 15.34 14.39
C VAL A 51 -16.09 15.67 15.23
N VAL A 52 -14.94 15.84 14.57
CA VAL A 52 -13.62 16.01 15.20
C VAL A 52 -12.95 17.27 14.65
N PRO A 53 -13.35 18.47 15.10
CA PRO A 53 -12.80 19.74 14.62
C PRO A 53 -11.55 20.14 15.40
N GLY A 54 -10.48 20.51 14.70
CA GLY A 54 -9.26 21.05 15.29
C GLY A 54 -8.52 20.13 16.26
N VAL A 55 -8.75 18.81 16.27
CA VAL A 55 -8.13 17.91 17.27
C VAL A 55 -6.90 17.19 16.73
N MET A 56 -6.94 16.67 15.51
CA MET A 56 -5.96 15.66 15.06
C MET A 56 -4.52 16.15 15.08
N HIS A 57 -4.26 17.42 14.74
CA HIS A 57 -2.93 18.03 14.71
C HIS A 57 -2.30 18.32 16.08
N HIS A 58 -3.03 18.07 17.17
CA HIS A 58 -2.54 18.16 18.55
C HIS A 58 -2.18 16.79 19.14
N LEU A 59 -2.23 15.72 18.34
CA LEU A 59 -2.04 14.34 18.80
C LEU A 59 -0.65 13.82 18.43
N ASP A 60 -0.09 13.00 19.32
CA ASP A 60 1.14 12.23 19.09
C ASP A 60 0.85 10.91 18.36
N ASP A 61 -0.31 10.29 18.60
CA ASP A 61 -0.74 9.01 18.01
C ASP A 61 -2.04 9.12 17.21
N HIS A 62 -1.89 9.50 15.93
CA HIS A 62 -2.99 9.66 14.98
C HIS A 62 -3.74 8.35 14.73
N LEU A 63 -3.02 7.23 14.59
CA LEU A 63 -3.63 5.94 14.26
C LEU A 63 -4.49 5.41 15.40
N LYS A 64 -4.03 5.55 16.65
CA LYS A 64 -4.81 5.16 17.83
C LYS A 64 -6.05 6.03 18.00
N ALA A 65 -5.93 7.35 17.78
CA ALA A 65 -7.09 8.24 17.79
C ALA A 65 -8.10 7.84 16.71
N LEU A 66 -7.65 7.65 15.46
CA LEU A 66 -8.50 7.25 14.34
C LEU A 66 -9.16 5.88 14.55
N LYS A 67 -8.48 4.91 15.18
CA LYS A 67 -9.09 3.62 15.55
C LYS A 67 -10.27 3.82 16.50
N LYS A 68 -10.10 4.64 17.54
CA LYS A 68 -11.19 4.94 18.48
C LYS A 68 -12.31 5.73 17.83
N ILE A 69 -11.99 6.75 17.02
CA ILE A 69 -12.97 7.51 16.24
C ILE A 69 -13.77 6.55 15.35
N TYR A 70 -13.10 5.62 14.68
CA TYR A 70 -13.75 4.60 13.87
C TYR A 70 -14.66 3.68 14.71
N GLU A 71 -14.21 3.23 15.88
CA GLU A 71 -15.00 2.38 16.78
C GLU A 71 -16.28 3.05 17.27
N ILE A 72 -16.21 4.36 17.58
CA ILE A 72 -17.35 5.12 18.09
C ILE A 72 -18.24 5.69 16.99
N THR A 73 -17.84 5.64 15.72
CA THR A 73 -18.67 6.09 14.59
C THR A 73 -19.55 4.93 14.11
N ASN A 74 -20.85 5.13 13.92
CA ASN A 74 -21.70 4.15 13.23
C ASN A 74 -21.87 4.48 11.75
N GLU A 75 -22.10 5.74 11.38
CA GLU A 75 -22.47 6.11 10.00
C GLU A 75 -21.52 7.15 9.38
N LEU A 76 -21.31 8.29 10.03
CA LEU A 76 -20.62 9.44 9.43
C LEU A 76 -19.50 9.97 10.34
N CYS A 77 -18.30 10.07 9.78
CA CYS A 77 -17.17 10.72 10.43
C CYS A 77 -16.81 12.00 9.66
N ILE A 78 -16.67 13.12 10.38
CA ILE A 78 -16.21 14.40 9.83
C ILE A 78 -15.00 14.84 10.65
N ILE A 79 -13.85 14.97 10.01
CA ILE A 79 -12.62 15.47 10.62
C ILE A 79 -12.27 16.79 9.94
N GLU A 80 -12.16 17.84 10.75
CA GLU A 80 -11.51 19.08 10.34
C GLU A 80 -10.24 19.22 11.16
N THR A 81 -9.11 19.47 10.51
CA THR A 81 -7.84 19.65 11.23
C THR A 81 -6.85 20.42 10.38
N MET A 82 -5.90 21.07 11.05
CA MET A 82 -4.68 21.55 10.41
C MET A 82 -3.93 20.37 9.80
N VAL A 83 -3.40 20.59 8.59
CA VAL A 83 -2.62 19.64 7.78
C VAL A 83 -1.41 20.35 7.18
N LEU A 84 -0.41 19.58 6.78
CA LEU A 84 0.64 20.06 5.89
C LEU A 84 0.16 20.08 4.43
N THR A 85 0.80 20.87 3.59
CA THR A 85 0.54 20.86 2.14
C THR A 85 0.90 19.52 1.51
N ASP A 86 0.03 18.99 0.66
CA ASP A 86 0.32 17.78 -0.13
C ASP A 86 1.46 18.02 -1.15
N GLU A 87 1.91 19.26 -1.36
CA GLU A 87 3.12 19.56 -2.15
C GLU A 87 4.40 18.95 -1.56
N LEU A 88 4.40 18.65 -0.26
CA LEU A 88 5.50 17.92 0.38
C LEU A 88 5.59 16.47 -0.11
N ASN A 89 4.49 15.92 -0.65
CA ASN A 89 4.47 14.58 -1.23
C ASN A 89 5.11 14.58 -2.63
N SER A 90 6.41 14.90 -2.68
CA SER A 90 7.19 15.04 -3.90
C SER A 90 7.73 13.70 -4.44
N GLU A 91 8.13 13.68 -5.73
CA GLU A 91 8.78 12.51 -6.34
C GLU A 91 10.09 12.14 -5.63
N GLU A 92 10.80 13.14 -5.08
CA GLU A 92 12.03 12.91 -4.32
C GLU A 92 11.74 12.12 -3.04
N ILE A 93 10.73 12.51 -2.27
CA ILE A 93 10.32 11.78 -1.06
C ILE A 93 9.79 10.39 -1.44
N ALA A 94 9.00 10.28 -2.51
CA ALA A 94 8.52 8.98 -2.98
C ALA A 94 9.67 8.00 -3.29
N LYS A 95 10.77 8.48 -3.86
CA LYS A 95 11.98 7.66 -4.10
C LYS A 95 12.64 7.23 -2.79
N GLN A 96 12.71 8.11 -1.80
CA GLN A 96 13.30 7.80 -0.48
C GLN A 96 12.44 6.83 0.33
N LEU A 97 11.13 6.83 0.13
CA LEU A 97 10.19 5.90 0.77
C LEU A 97 10.16 4.51 0.12
N GLU A 98 10.89 4.30 -0.98
CA GLU A 98 10.97 3.02 -1.70
C GLU A 98 9.58 2.39 -1.93
N LEU A 99 8.69 3.10 -2.64
CA LEU A 99 7.33 2.64 -2.97
C LEU A 99 7.31 1.45 -3.98
N GLU A 100 8.12 0.43 -3.74
CA GLU A 100 8.33 -0.75 -4.59
C GLU A 100 7.53 -1.99 -4.12
N ASP A 101 6.77 -1.88 -3.03
CA ASP A 101 5.91 -2.98 -2.55
C ASP A 101 4.85 -3.38 -3.60
N ILE A 102 4.42 -4.64 -3.57
CA ILE A 102 3.45 -5.20 -4.52
C ILE A 102 2.13 -4.42 -4.55
N VAL A 103 1.73 -3.79 -3.44
CA VAL A 103 0.53 -2.93 -3.39
C VAL A 103 0.61 -1.76 -4.37
N TYR A 104 1.80 -1.19 -4.58
CA TYR A 104 2.03 -0.05 -5.46
C TYR A 104 1.99 -0.40 -6.96
N GLN A 105 1.93 -1.69 -7.29
CA GLN A 105 1.74 -2.12 -8.67
C GLN A 105 0.30 -1.93 -9.15
N ASP A 106 -0.65 -1.86 -8.22
CA ASP A 106 -2.02 -1.51 -8.54
C ASP A 106 -2.12 0.01 -8.83
N LYS A 107 -2.70 0.36 -9.97
CA LYS A 107 -2.91 1.75 -10.41
C LYS A 107 -3.64 2.60 -9.39
N GLN A 108 -4.46 2.00 -8.52
CA GLN A 108 -5.17 2.69 -7.45
C GLN A 108 -4.26 3.18 -6.33
N PHE A 109 -3.06 2.62 -6.17
CA PHE A 109 -2.12 2.98 -5.10
C PHE A 109 -0.82 3.60 -5.60
N VAL A 110 -0.59 3.64 -6.93
CA VAL A 110 0.59 4.28 -7.53
C VAL A 110 0.79 5.69 -6.95
N ASN A 111 2.00 5.92 -6.43
CA ASN A 111 2.42 7.19 -5.81
C ASN A 111 1.55 7.67 -4.64
N GLN A 112 0.77 6.80 -4.00
CA GLN A 112 0.04 7.15 -2.79
C GLN A 112 0.92 6.98 -1.55
N PHE A 113 1.32 8.11 -0.97
CA PHE A 113 1.99 8.16 0.31
C PHE A 113 1.56 9.42 1.05
N GLY A 114 2.02 9.57 2.29
CA GLY A 114 1.74 10.75 3.09
C GLY A 114 2.88 11.03 4.06
N ILE A 115 2.98 12.27 4.50
CA ILE A 115 4.02 12.74 5.41
C ILE A 115 3.35 13.22 6.70
N VAL A 116 4.00 13.00 7.84
CA VAL A 116 3.64 13.60 9.11
C VAL A 116 4.83 14.39 9.62
N GLY A 117 4.65 15.70 9.76
CA GLY A 117 5.66 16.56 10.39
C GLY A 117 5.44 16.58 11.90
N PHE A 118 6.50 16.42 12.67
CA PHE A 118 6.44 16.45 14.13
C PHE A 118 6.98 17.77 14.67
N LYS A 119 6.29 18.38 15.64
CA LYS A 119 6.71 19.60 16.34
C LYS A 119 6.55 19.42 17.85
N LEU A 120 7.24 20.28 18.61
CA LEU A 120 6.97 20.45 20.03
C LEU A 120 5.75 21.36 20.22
N GLU A 121 4.88 21.02 21.15
CA GLU A 121 3.75 21.84 21.56
C GLU A 121 3.62 21.83 23.08
N SER A 122 3.34 22.99 23.68
CA SER A 122 3.12 23.13 25.12
C SER A 122 1.64 23.02 25.46
N ASP A 123 1.33 22.92 26.74
CA ASP A 123 -0.02 22.85 27.29
C ASP A 123 -0.53 24.18 27.87
N VAL A 124 0.22 25.27 27.65
CA VAL A 124 0.01 26.59 28.28
C VAL A 124 -1.31 27.24 27.83
N TYR A 125 -1.65 27.11 26.55
CA TYR A 125 -2.85 27.75 26.00
C TYR A 125 -4.00 26.75 25.91
N ASP A 126 -5.22 27.26 26.09
CA ASP A 126 -6.45 26.46 26.01
C ASP A 126 -6.68 25.80 24.63
N GLY A 127 -6.05 26.33 23.58
CA GLY A 127 -6.09 25.77 22.22
C GLY A 127 -4.87 24.90 21.87
N ALA A 128 -4.10 24.44 22.85
CA ALA A 128 -2.93 23.60 22.64
C ALA A 128 -3.14 22.17 23.19
N THR A 129 -2.20 21.27 22.89
CA THR A 129 -2.20 19.87 23.35
C THR A 129 -2.37 19.74 24.86
N ILE A 130 -2.99 18.67 25.35
CA ILE A 130 -3.28 18.44 26.78
C ILE A 130 -1.99 18.33 27.61
N TYR A 131 -0.95 17.72 27.03
CA TYR A 131 0.32 17.45 27.69
C TYR A 131 1.44 18.01 26.82
N PRO A 132 2.42 18.71 27.40
CA PRO A 132 3.55 19.22 26.64
C PRO A 132 4.31 18.05 26.03
N GLY A 133 4.65 18.13 24.73
CA GLY A 133 5.27 17.02 24.04
C GLY A 133 5.35 17.19 22.54
N ILE A 134 5.47 16.06 21.86
CA ILE A 134 5.52 15.99 20.40
C ILE A 134 4.10 15.82 19.88
N VAL A 135 3.73 16.60 18.87
CA VAL A 135 2.48 16.42 18.12
C VAL A 135 2.81 16.27 16.64
N GLY A 136 2.00 15.50 15.92
CA GLY A 136 2.14 15.33 14.48
C GLY A 136 1.14 16.17 13.69
N ILE A 137 1.56 16.68 12.53
CA ILE A 137 0.73 17.38 11.57
C ILE A 137 0.81 16.58 10.27
N PRO A 138 -0.26 15.86 9.88
CA PRO A 138 -0.27 15.04 8.68
C PRO A 138 -0.46 15.91 7.43
N THR A 139 0.04 15.48 6.28
CA THR A 139 -0.50 15.93 4.98
C THR A 139 -1.93 15.41 4.81
N THR A 140 -2.73 16.05 3.95
CA THR A 140 -4.10 15.59 3.67
C THR A 140 -4.09 14.13 3.20
N GLN A 141 -3.15 13.77 2.32
CA GLN A 141 -2.97 12.38 1.88
C GLN A 141 -2.59 11.41 3.01
N ALA A 142 -1.75 11.81 3.96
CA ALA A 142 -1.42 10.98 5.12
C ALA A 142 -2.66 10.69 5.97
N LEU A 143 -3.49 11.71 6.25
CA LEU A 143 -4.74 11.57 6.98
C LEU A 143 -5.69 10.60 6.27
N VAL A 144 -5.86 10.74 4.96
CA VAL A 144 -6.70 9.84 4.15
C VAL A 144 -6.19 8.39 4.20
N LEU A 145 -4.88 8.17 4.09
CA LEU A 145 -4.29 6.83 4.17
C LEU A 145 -4.50 6.21 5.56
N MET A 146 -4.28 6.98 6.63
CA MET A 146 -4.52 6.52 8.00
C MET A 146 -6.01 6.20 8.25
N MET A 147 -6.93 7.03 7.75
CA MET A 147 -8.37 6.76 7.82
C MET A 147 -8.75 5.47 7.10
N LYS A 148 -8.24 5.28 5.86
CA LYS A 148 -8.45 4.05 5.10
C LYS A 148 -7.89 2.83 5.81
N HIS A 149 -6.73 2.95 6.44
CA HIS A 149 -6.10 1.87 7.19
C HIS A 149 -6.96 1.41 8.39
N VAL A 150 -7.59 2.33 9.13
CA VAL A 150 -8.42 1.95 10.30
C VAL A 150 -9.79 1.37 9.92
N GLY A 151 -10.22 1.60 8.68
CA GLY A 151 -11.43 0.98 8.09
C GLY A 151 -12.42 1.94 7.45
N PHE A 152 -12.12 3.25 7.37
CA PHE A 152 -12.96 4.20 6.64
C PHE A 152 -12.79 3.99 5.12
N GLU A 153 -13.84 3.64 4.37
CA GLU A 153 -13.68 3.12 3.00
C GLU A 153 -13.88 4.16 1.90
N LYS A 154 -14.71 5.17 2.16
CA LYS A 154 -15.21 6.18 1.22
C LYS A 154 -14.72 7.57 1.62
N VAL A 155 -13.48 7.64 2.09
CA VAL A 155 -12.85 8.87 2.56
C VAL A 155 -12.78 9.89 1.43
N GLN A 156 -13.45 11.03 1.62
CA GLN A 156 -13.49 12.14 0.68
C GLN A 156 -12.91 13.40 1.32
N VAL A 157 -12.06 14.11 0.59
CA VAL A 157 -11.62 15.46 0.95
C VAL A 157 -12.72 16.43 0.49
N PHE A 158 -13.58 16.83 1.42
CA PHE A 158 -14.69 17.75 1.12
C PHE A 158 -14.19 19.17 0.87
N LEU A 159 -13.14 19.58 1.59
CA LEU A 159 -12.47 20.85 1.40
C LEU A 159 -10.96 20.65 1.62
N SER A 160 -10.15 20.88 0.58
CA SER A 160 -8.69 20.77 0.69
C SER A 160 -8.08 22.00 1.36
N GLU A 161 -6.82 21.91 1.77
CA GLU A 161 -6.05 23.02 2.36
C GLU A 161 -5.99 24.24 1.43
N LYS A 162 -5.81 24.03 0.12
CA LYS A 162 -5.84 25.12 -0.87
C LYS A 162 -7.23 25.75 -1.00
N GLN A 163 -8.29 24.94 -1.03
CA GLN A 163 -9.66 25.45 -1.12
C GLN A 163 -10.08 26.18 0.17
N PHE A 164 -9.67 25.66 1.32
CA PHE A 164 -9.90 26.27 2.63
C PHE A 164 -9.21 27.63 2.71
N LYS A 165 -7.92 27.70 2.33
CA LYS A 165 -7.13 28.94 2.24
C LYS A 165 -7.87 29.99 1.41
N ASN A 166 -8.32 29.62 0.21
CA ASN A 166 -8.97 30.55 -0.72
C ASN A 166 -10.36 31.02 -0.26
N LYS A 167 -11.14 30.18 0.43
CA LYS A 167 -12.51 30.51 0.86
C LYS A 167 -12.58 31.32 2.15
N VAL A 168 -11.70 31.01 3.11
CA VAL A 168 -11.77 31.57 4.46
C VAL A 168 -10.82 32.75 4.62
N PHE A 169 -9.68 32.74 3.92
CA PHE A 169 -8.64 33.73 4.11
C PHE A 169 -8.53 34.67 2.91
N ASN A 170 -9.34 35.73 2.96
CA ASN A 170 -9.10 36.94 2.18
C ASN A 170 -7.77 37.55 2.67
N LYS A 171 -7.02 38.25 1.80
CA LYS A 171 -5.62 38.76 1.92
C LYS A 171 -5.09 39.37 3.26
N LYS A 172 -5.87 39.43 4.34
CA LYS A 172 -5.55 40.07 5.63
C LYS A 172 -5.22 39.11 6.80
N SER A 173 -5.17 37.79 6.60
CA SER A 173 -4.75 36.87 7.67
C SER A 173 -3.23 36.71 7.70
N TYR A 174 -2.63 36.91 8.86
CA TYR A 174 -1.19 36.72 9.10
C TYR A 174 -0.79 35.23 9.24
N ARG A 175 -1.76 34.31 9.28
CA ARG A 175 -1.50 32.87 9.39
C ARG A 175 -1.79 32.18 8.06
N GLU A 176 -0.83 31.39 7.60
CA GLU A 176 -1.05 30.39 6.56
C GLU A 176 -1.78 29.20 7.18
N TYR A 177 -3.11 29.28 7.22
CA TYR A 177 -3.92 28.20 7.76
C TYR A 177 -4.16 27.13 6.70
N HIS A 178 -3.56 25.98 6.90
CA HIS A 178 -3.76 24.79 6.07
C HIS A 178 -4.68 23.83 6.81
N SER A 179 -5.99 23.93 6.60
CA SER A 179 -6.97 22.98 7.16
C SER A 179 -7.59 22.14 6.05
N ALA A 180 -7.84 20.87 6.32
CA ALA A 180 -8.64 20.00 5.46
C ALA A 180 -9.89 19.52 6.19
N ILE A 181 -10.99 19.40 5.45
CA ILE A 181 -12.20 18.70 5.90
C ILE A 181 -12.27 17.36 5.19
N VAL A 182 -12.17 16.29 5.95
CA VAL A 182 -12.23 14.91 5.48
C VAL A 182 -13.49 14.25 6.03
N VAL A 183 -14.24 13.61 5.14
CA VAL A 183 -15.53 12.98 5.45
C VAL A 183 -15.48 11.53 5.06
N ASP A 184 -16.05 10.65 5.88
CA ASP A 184 -16.30 9.26 5.50
C ASP A 184 -17.70 8.81 5.89
N LEU A 185 -18.32 8.06 4.97
CA LEU A 185 -19.50 7.24 5.25
C LEU A 185 -19.03 5.84 5.60
N LYS A 186 -19.03 5.54 6.91
CA LYS A 186 -18.61 4.26 7.43
C LYS A 186 -19.48 3.16 6.84
N ASN A 187 -18.84 2.25 6.14
CA ASN A 187 -19.47 1.04 5.65
C ASN A 187 -19.11 -0.10 6.59
N ASN A 188 -20.10 -0.90 7.01
CA ASN A 188 -19.86 -2.11 7.82
C ASN A 188 -19.33 -3.29 6.98
N GLY A 189 -18.81 -3.02 5.77
CA GLY A 189 -18.18 -4.02 4.91
C GLY A 189 -16.89 -4.59 5.52
N GLU A 190 -16.45 -5.73 5.01
CA GLU A 190 -15.26 -6.41 5.56
C GLU A 190 -14.01 -5.54 5.40
N LYS A 191 -13.41 -5.18 6.54
CA LYS A 191 -12.16 -4.42 6.61
C LYS A 191 -11.06 -5.08 5.77
N GLY A 192 -10.33 -4.30 4.99
CA GLY A 192 -9.08 -4.73 4.35
C GLY A 192 -9.21 -5.49 3.03
N LEU A 193 -10.44 -5.75 2.54
CA LEU A 193 -10.68 -6.42 1.25
C LEU A 193 -9.95 -5.75 0.07
N LYS A 194 -9.80 -4.41 0.06
CA LYS A 194 -9.18 -3.69 -1.07
C LYS A 194 -7.68 -3.97 -1.22
N PHE A 195 -6.92 -3.93 -0.11
CA PHE A 195 -5.49 -4.21 -0.13
C PHE A 195 -5.23 -5.66 -0.53
N GLN A 196 -5.97 -6.60 0.05
CA GLN A 196 -5.80 -8.01 -0.28
C GLN A 196 -6.13 -8.28 -1.76
N LYS A 197 -7.24 -7.75 -2.28
CA LYS A 197 -7.59 -7.88 -3.70
C LYS A 197 -6.55 -7.28 -4.63
N ALA A 198 -5.98 -6.12 -4.27
CA ALA A 198 -4.91 -5.51 -5.05
C ALA A 198 -3.64 -6.37 -5.06
N ILE A 199 -3.27 -6.97 -3.92
CA ILE A 199 -2.16 -7.92 -3.83
C ILE A 199 -2.44 -9.15 -4.70
N GLU A 200 -3.63 -9.75 -4.57
CA GLU A 200 -4.06 -10.92 -5.38
C GLU A 200 -3.96 -10.62 -6.88
N GLN A 201 -4.52 -9.49 -7.31
CA GLN A 201 -4.51 -9.07 -8.72
C GLN A 201 -3.09 -8.80 -9.21
N SER A 202 -2.23 -8.21 -8.39
CA SER A 202 -0.83 -7.95 -8.73
C SER A 202 -0.02 -9.26 -8.83
N GLU A 203 -0.22 -10.22 -7.93
CA GLU A 203 0.43 -11.54 -8.02
C GLU A 203 0.01 -12.28 -9.31
N GLU A 204 -1.29 -12.29 -9.63
CA GLU A 204 -1.80 -12.85 -10.89
C GLU A 204 -1.15 -12.19 -12.11
N ASN A 205 -1.12 -10.86 -12.14
CA ASN A 205 -0.50 -10.10 -13.22
C ASN A 205 0.99 -10.42 -13.38
N ILE A 206 1.74 -10.56 -12.28
CA ILE A 206 3.17 -10.92 -12.32
C ILE A 206 3.39 -12.28 -12.98
N PHE A 207 2.47 -13.23 -12.77
CA PHE A 207 2.57 -14.56 -13.38
C PHE A 207 2.12 -14.56 -14.85
N ASP A 208 1.03 -13.88 -15.17
CA ASP A 208 0.43 -13.89 -16.51
C ASP A 208 1.17 -12.99 -17.51
N ILE A 209 1.84 -11.94 -17.03
CA ILE A 209 2.70 -11.11 -17.86
C ILE A 209 4.06 -11.81 -18.00
N PHE A 210 4.51 -12.01 -19.24
CA PHE A 210 5.82 -12.59 -19.53
C PHE A 210 6.57 -11.77 -20.59
N ILE A 211 7.90 -11.87 -20.56
CA ILE A 211 8.79 -11.18 -21.49
C ILE A 211 8.76 -11.92 -22.84
N PRO A 212 8.64 -11.23 -24.00
CA PRO A 212 8.65 -11.85 -25.32
C PRO A 212 9.83 -12.82 -25.50
N PHE A 213 9.56 -13.96 -26.14
CA PHE A 213 10.52 -15.07 -26.22
C PHE A 213 11.84 -14.66 -26.87
N GLU A 214 11.79 -13.84 -27.92
CA GLU A 214 12.98 -13.35 -28.63
C GLU A 214 13.91 -12.57 -27.69
N ILE A 215 13.32 -11.78 -26.78
CA ILE A 215 14.06 -10.96 -25.81
C ILE A 215 14.64 -11.85 -24.70
N ILE A 216 13.79 -12.66 -24.06
CA ILE A 216 14.21 -13.41 -22.87
C ILE A 216 15.11 -14.61 -23.22
N ASN A 217 14.96 -15.22 -24.40
CA ASN A 217 15.85 -16.28 -24.89
C ASN A 217 17.26 -15.75 -25.17
N ASP A 218 17.37 -14.55 -25.76
CA ASP A 218 18.67 -13.89 -25.97
C ASP A 218 19.40 -13.67 -24.64
N LEU A 219 18.68 -13.14 -23.63
CA LEU A 219 19.20 -12.95 -22.28
C LEU A 219 19.58 -14.26 -21.62
N TYR A 220 18.70 -15.26 -21.65
CA TYR A 220 18.93 -16.59 -21.09
C TYR A 220 20.19 -17.24 -21.68
N LYS A 221 20.33 -17.21 -23.01
CA LYS A 221 21.53 -17.73 -23.69
C LYS A 221 22.79 -17.00 -23.27
N LYS A 222 22.72 -15.68 -23.09
CA LYS A 222 23.87 -14.87 -22.66
C LYS A 222 24.33 -15.25 -21.26
N VAL A 223 23.41 -15.37 -20.30
CA VAL A 223 23.74 -15.66 -18.90
C VAL A 223 24.06 -17.14 -18.64
N ASN A 224 23.42 -18.07 -19.36
CA ASN A 224 23.58 -19.50 -19.13
C ASN A 224 24.73 -20.14 -19.92
N HIS A 225 24.93 -19.74 -21.18
CA HIS A 225 25.93 -20.36 -22.07
C HIS A 225 27.20 -19.52 -22.24
N LYS A 226 27.34 -18.39 -21.52
CA LYS A 226 28.41 -17.39 -21.74
C LYS A 226 28.61 -17.07 -23.21
N SER A 227 27.51 -17.04 -23.98
CA SER A 227 27.58 -16.92 -25.43
C SER A 227 28.18 -15.56 -25.83
N ASN A 228 29.11 -15.57 -26.79
CA ASN A 228 29.61 -14.37 -27.44
C ASN A 228 28.65 -13.81 -28.49
N ARG A 229 27.46 -14.40 -28.64
CA ARG A 229 26.43 -13.92 -29.56
C ARG A 229 26.05 -12.48 -29.23
N LYS A 230 25.95 -11.66 -30.29
CA LYS A 230 25.46 -10.30 -30.21
C LYS A 230 23.99 -10.32 -29.79
N LEU A 231 23.67 -9.64 -28.69
CA LEU A 231 22.29 -9.47 -28.22
C LEU A 231 21.51 -8.58 -29.19
N GLY A 232 20.22 -8.86 -29.37
CA GLY A 232 19.30 -7.91 -29.99
C GLY A 232 19.29 -6.57 -29.26
N LYS A 233 18.89 -5.48 -29.95
CA LYS A 233 18.95 -4.11 -29.40
C LYS A 233 18.27 -3.98 -28.03
N ILE A 234 17.06 -4.53 -27.87
CA ILE A 234 16.32 -4.47 -26.61
C ILE A 234 17.00 -5.35 -25.56
N SER A 235 17.33 -6.60 -25.88
CA SER A 235 18.02 -7.52 -24.98
C SER A 235 19.35 -6.95 -24.48
N ASN A 236 20.10 -6.25 -25.33
CA ASN A 236 21.33 -5.56 -24.93
C ASN A 236 21.06 -4.43 -23.95
N LEU A 237 20.03 -3.59 -24.19
CA LEU A 237 19.66 -2.53 -23.26
C LEU A 237 19.22 -3.07 -21.90
N ILE A 238 18.50 -4.20 -21.87
CA ILE A 238 18.15 -4.89 -20.62
C ILE A 238 19.40 -5.40 -19.93
N TYR A 239 20.26 -6.13 -20.65
CA TYR A 239 21.50 -6.64 -20.08
C TYR A 239 22.37 -5.51 -19.49
N GLU A 240 22.45 -4.38 -20.19
CA GLU A 240 23.20 -3.21 -19.75
C GLU A 240 22.55 -2.49 -18.57
N SER A 241 21.22 -2.31 -18.59
CA SER A 241 20.48 -1.65 -17.52
C SER A 241 20.58 -2.42 -16.21
N GLU A 242 20.51 -3.75 -16.26
CA GLU A 242 20.39 -4.57 -15.06
C GLU A 242 21.75 -4.98 -14.49
N LEU A 243 22.77 -5.22 -15.31
CA LEU A 243 24.12 -5.58 -14.80
C LEU A 243 24.99 -4.38 -14.46
N PHE A 244 24.79 -3.25 -15.14
CA PHE A 244 25.55 -2.04 -14.89
C PHE A 244 24.69 -0.94 -14.27
N PHE A 245 23.64 -1.31 -13.53
CA PHE A 245 22.63 -0.41 -12.98
C PHE A 245 23.19 0.71 -12.08
N LYS A 246 24.35 0.48 -11.44
CA LYS A 246 25.06 1.46 -10.61
C LYS A 246 25.96 2.42 -11.40
N THR A 247 25.97 2.31 -12.72
CA THR A 247 26.86 3.10 -13.58
C THR A 247 26.05 4.01 -14.50
N LYS A 248 26.67 5.10 -14.97
CA LYS A 248 26.10 5.97 -16.01
C LYS A 248 25.69 5.21 -17.28
N LYS A 249 26.38 4.10 -17.59
CA LYS A 249 26.02 3.22 -18.70
C LYS A 249 24.65 2.58 -18.47
N GLY A 250 24.42 2.01 -17.28
CA GLY A 250 23.16 1.40 -16.91
C GLY A 250 22.02 2.41 -16.85
N GLU A 251 22.25 3.59 -16.24
CA GLU A 251 21.26 4.68 -16.19
C GLU A 251 20.80 5.11 -17.60
N ASN A 252 21.76 5.32 -18.51
CA ASN A 252 21.47 5.65 -19.90
C ASN A 252 20.70 4.52 -20.61
N ALA A 253 21.03 3.26 -20.31
CA ALA A 253 20.32 2.11 -20.86
C ALA A 253 18.87 2.06 -20.35
N VAL A 254 18.62 2.29 -19.06
CA VAL A 254 17.27 2.40 -18.48
C VAL A 254 16.45 3.48 -19.17
N GLN A 255 17.02 4.68 -19.38
CA GLN A 255 16.30 5.78 -20.03
C GLN A 255 15.92 5.45 -21.48
N LYS A 256 16.85 4.83 -22.24
CA LYS A 256 16.58 4.36 -23.61
C LYS A 256 15.52 3.25 -23.62
N LEU A 257 15.63 2.31 -22.69
CA LEU A 257 14.69 1.20 -22.55
C LEU A 257 13.28 1.70 -22.21
N LYS A 258 13.15 2.65 -21.28
CA LYS A 258 11.88 3.31 -20.91
C LYS A 258 11.22 3.96 -22.11
N LYS A 259 11.98 4.63 -22.99
CA LYS A 259 11.45 5.21 -24.23
C LYS A 259 10.95 4.15 -25.22
N MET A 260 11.61 3.00 -25.30
CA MET A 260 11.29 1.96 -26.29
C MET A 260 10.13 1.04 -25.85
N ILE A 261 10.11 0.65 -24.57
CA ILE A 261 9.19 -0.36 -24.06
C ILE A 261 8.53 0.02 -22.73
N GLY A 262 8.68 1.26 -22.25
CA GLY A 262 8.15 1.68 -20.94
C GLY A 262 6.62 1.59 -20.82
N ASN A 263 5.89 1.55 -21.93
CA ASN A 263 4.44 1.33 -21.96
C ASN A 263 4.05 -0.16 -22.04
N LYS A 264 5.02 -1.08 -22.15
CA LYS A 264 4.75 -2.52 -22.24
C LYS A 264 4.54 -3.09 -20.84
N LYS A 265 3.54 -3.98 -20.71
CA LYS A 265 3.19 -4.62 -19.42
C LYS A 265 4.38 -5.31 -18.75
N TYR A 266 5.28 -5.93 -19.53
CA TYR A 266 6.46 -6.65 -19.01
C TYR A 266 7.64 -5.74 -18.64
N TYR A 267 7.57 -4.42 -18.84
CA TYR A 267 8.66 -3.50 -18.49
C TYR A 267 8.98 -3.51 -17.00
N ASN A 268 7.96 -3.57 -16.14
CA ASN A 268 8.17 -3.63 -14.69
C ASN A 268 8.89 -4.91 -14.26
N LEU A 269 8.63 -6.05 -14.92
CA LEU A 269 9.33 -7.30 -14.65
C LEU A 269 10.83 -7.15 -14.93
N ILE A 270 11.18 -6.48 -16.03
CA ILE A 270 12.56 -6.22 -16.42
C ILE A 270 13.30 -5.43 -15.34
N LEU A 271 12.70 -4.37 -14.78
CA LEU A 271 13.33 -3.53 -13.76
C LEU A 271 13.68 -4.28 -12.47
N THR A 272 13.07 -5.45 -12.24
CA THR A 272 13.39 -6.26 -11.07
C THR A 272 14.65 -7.11 -11.25
N ILE A 273 15.13 -7.30 -12.49
CA ILE A 273 16.22 -8.23 -12.82
C ILE A 273 17.53 -7.85 -12.12
N LYS A 274 17.83 -6.55 -11.94
CA LYS A 274 19.04 -6.01 -11.28
C LYS A 274 19.44 -6.66 -9.95
N HIS A 275 18.49 -7.19 -9.16
CA HIS A 275 18.77 -7.74 -7.83
C HIS A 275 19.34 -9.16 -7.85
N ALA A 276 19.00 -9.96 -8.87
CA ALA A 276 19.51 -11.32 -9.05
C ALA A 276 19.44 -11.70 -10.54
N PRO A 277 20.29 -11.08 -11.39
CA PRO A 277 20.07 -11.08 -12.83
C PRO A 277 19.98 -12.48 -13.44
N TYR A 278 20.92 -13.36 -13.08
CA TYR A 278 20.93 -14.74 -13.58
C TYR A 278 19.63 -15.49 -13.22
N GLU A 279 19.25 -15.45 -11.95
CA GLU A 279 18.11 -16.22 -11.41
C GLU A 279 16.79 -15.72 -11.98
N LYS A 280 16.62 -14.39 -12.05
CA LYS A 280 15.41 -13.76 -12.58
C LYS A 280 15.28 -13.95 -14.08
N ILE A 281 16.38 -13.90 -14.84
CA ILE A 281 16.36 -14.23 -16.27
C ILE A 281 15.97 -15.70 -16.48
N CYS A 282 16.53 -16.63 -15.70
CA CYS A 282 16.17 -18.05 -15.80
C CYS A 282 14.70 -18.30 -15.46
N TYR A 283 14.18 -17.67 -14.40
CA TYR A 283 12.78 -17.78 -14.01
C TYR A 283 11.85 -17.20 -15.09
N GLU A 284 12.10 -15.98 -15.56
CA GLU A 284 11.28 -15.35 -16.60
C GLU A 284 11.35 -16.12 -17.93
N TYR A 285 12.50 -16.69 -18.29
CA TYR A 285 12.60 -17.60 -19.44
C TYR A 285 11.71 -18.84 -19.27
N SER A 286 11.78 -19.49 -18.11
CA SER A 286 10.96 -20.67 -17.79
C SER A 286 9.47 -20.33 -17.84
N LYS A 287 9.08 -19.17 -17.31
CA LYS A 287 7.71 -18.65 -17.31
C LYS A 287 7.22 -18.40 -18.75
N THR A 288 8.03 -17.77 -19.60
CA THR A 288 7.72 -17.59 -21.03
C THR A 288 7.58 -18.94 -21.74
N CYS A 289 8.47 -19.91 -21.48
CA CYS A 289 8.35 -21.26 -22.06
C CYS A 289 7.06 -21.96 -21.64
N TYR A 290 6.65 -21.84 -20.37
CA TYR A 290 5.37 -22.36 -19.89
C TYR A 290 4.18 -21.77 -20.65
N HIS A 291 4.13 -20.44 -20.82
CA HIS A 291 3.06 -19.77 -21.56
C HIS A 291 3.05 -20.17 -23.05
N LEU A 292 4.21 -20.49 -23.62
CA LEU A 292 4.36 -21.05 -24.98
C LEU A 292 4.14 -22.58 -25.06
N LYS A 293 3.67 -23.22 -23.98
CA LYS A 293 3.43 -24.68 -23.90
C LYS A 293 4.68 -25.55 -24.11
N LYS A 294 5.88 -24.99 -23.92
CA LYS A 294 7.16 -25.71 -23.93
C LYS A 294 7.48 -26.24 -22.53
N PHE A 295 6.64 -27.15 -22.04
CA PHE A 295 6.68 -27.61 -20.64
C PHE A 295 7.99 -28.28 -20.26
N ASP A 296 8.56 -29.12 -21.12
CA ASP A 296 9.82 -29.82 -20.83
C ASP A 296 10.98 -28.85 -20.62
N GLU A 297 11.07 -27.82 -21.46
CA GLU A 297 12.10 -26.79 -21.37
C GLU A 297 11.89 -25.94 -20.10
N ALA A 298 10.66 -25.53 -19.81
CA ALA A 298 10.34 -24.77 -18.60
C ALA A 298 10.68 -25.57 -17.33
N GLU A 299 10.29 -26.85 -17.27
CA GLU A 299 10.55 -27.73 -16.14
C GLU A 299 12.06 -27.95 -15.95
N LYS A 300 12.81 -28.21 -17.03
CA LYS A 300 14.26 -28.38 -17.01
C LYS A 300 14.97 -27.15 -16.42
N VAL A 301 14.62 -25.95 -16.87
CA VAL A 301 15.24 -24.72 -16.36
C VAL A 301 14.87 -24.49 -14.90
N CYS A 302 13.61 -24.68 -14.52
CA CYS A 302 13.18 -24.59 -13.12
C CYS A 302 13.93 -25.57 -12.20
N PHE A 303 14.15 -26.83 -12.62
CA PHE A 303 14.89 -27.81 -11.84
C PHE A 303 16.36 -27.44 -11.66
N ASN A 304 16.99 -26.83 -12.66
CA ASN A 304 18.35 -26.33 -12.53
C ASN A 304 18.40 -25.12 -11.61
N LEU A 305 17.40 -24.24 -11.69
CA LEU A 305 17.30 -23.05 -10.87
C LEU A 305 17.24 -23.41 -9.38
N ILE A 306 16.33 -24.30 -8.96
CA ILE A 306 16.19 -24.70 -7.53
C ILE A 306 17.38 -25.45 -6.93
N LYS A 307 18.39 -25.82 -7.74
CA LYS A 307 19.65 -26.42 -7.24
C LYS A 307 20.67 -25.37 -6.81
N ILE A 308 20.47 -24.11 -7.15
CA ILE A 308 21.37 -23.02 -6.81
C ILE A 308 21.23 -22.72 -5.32
N LEU A 309 22.37 -22.66 -4.63
CA LEU A 309 22.42 -22.25 -3.23
C LEU A 309 22.18 -20.73 -3.13
N ASN A 310 21.43 -20.31 -2.11
CA ASN A 310 21.14 -18.90 -1.83
C ASN A 310 20.36 -18.12 -2.92
N LEU A 311 19.46 -18.80 -3.64
CA LEU A 311 18.51 -18.15 -4.55
C LEU A 311 17.74 -16.99 -3.87
N ASP A 312 17.45 -15.93 -4.63
CA ASP A 312 16.47 -14.90 -4.24
C ASP A 312 15.17 -15.60 -3.84
N TRP A 313 14.74 -15.37 -2.60
CA TRP A 313 13.60 -16.06 -2.00
C TRP A 313 12.31 -15.91 -2.82
N ARG A 314 12.16 -14.81 -3.58
CA ARG A 314 11.02 -14.59 -4.49
C ARG A 314 11.07 -15.50 -5.71
N VAL A 315 12.28 -15.74 -6.23
CA VAL A 315 12.51 -16.72 -7.28
C VAL A 315 12.23 -18.13 -6.77
N VAL A 316 12.60 -18.46 -5.54
CA VAL A 316 12.37 -19.80 -4.94
C VAL A 316 10.90 -20.19 -4.95
N TYR A 317 10.04 -19.44 -4.24
CA TYR A 317 8.62 -19.82 -4.12
C TYR A 317 7.91 -19.76 -5.47
N SER A 318 8.30 -18.83 -6.36
CA SER A 318 7.71 -18.67 -7.69
C SER A 318 8.11 -19.82 -8.62
N THR A 319 9.35 -20.31 -8.52
CA THR A 319 9.82 -21.47 -9.28
C THR A 319 9.11 -22.76 -8.85
N TYR A 320 8.93 -22.96 -7.55
CA TYR A 320 8.11 -24.07 -7.05
C TYR A 320 6.66 -23.99 -7.50
N PHE A 321 6.07 -22.80 -7.51
CA PHE A 321 4.73 -22.59 -8.04
C PHE A 321 4.64 -22.91 -9.54
N LEU A 322 5.61 -22.45 -10.34
CA LEU A 322 5.65 -22.74 -11.76
C LEU A 322 5.79 -24.24 -12.05
N LEU A 323 6.67 -24.95 -11.32
CA LEU A 323 6.78 -26.42 -11.39
C LEU A 323 5.47 -27.10 -11.02
N ALA A 324 4.78 -26.62 -9.98
CA ALA A 324 3.47 -27.13 -9.59
C ALA A 324 2.43 -26.92 -10.69
N LYS A 325 2.44 -25.75 -11.34
CA LYS A 325 1.51 -25.40 -12.42
C LYS A 325 1.75 -26.23 -13.67
N ILE A 326 3.01 -26.42 -14.08
CA ILE A 326 3.40 -27.32 -15.18
C ILE A 326 2.86 -28.73 -14.91
N ASN A 327 3.15 -29.29 -13.73
CA ASN A 327 2.73 -30.64 -13.37
C ASN A 327 1.20 -30.77 -13.24
N PHE A 328 0.50 -29.72 -12.80
CA PHE A 328 -0.95 -29.68 -12.76
C PHE A 328 -1.55 -29.74 -14.17
N ASP A 329 -1.02 -28.95 -15.11
CA ASP A 329 -1.49 -28.92 -16.50
C ASP A 329 -1.17 -30.22 -17.25
N LEU A 330 -0.07 -30.90 -16.89
CA LEU A 330 0.27 -32.26 -17.35
C LEU A 330 -0.49 -33.38 -16.61
N LYS A 331 -1.46 -33.04 -15.74
CA LYS A 331 -2.25 -33.98 -14.92
C LYS A 331 -1.42 -34.85 -13.96
N ASN A 332 -0.19 -34.47 -13.64
CA ASN A 332 0.63 -35.09 -12.60
C ASN A 332 0.34 -34.46 -11.22
N TYR A 333 -0.84 -34.76 -10.67
CA TYR A 333 -1.33 -34.11 -9.46
C TYR A 333 -0.46 -34.36 -8.22
N ASN A 334 0.22 -35.51 -8.14
CA ASN A 334 1.13 -35.82 -7.03
C ASN A 334 2.36 -34.90 -7.02
N LYS A 335 3.02 -34.72 -8.17
CA LYS A 335 4.12 -33.76 -8.31
C LYS A 335 3.63 -32.33 -8.13
N ALA A 336 2.46 -31.98 -8.68
CA ALA A 336 1.86 -30.67 -8.51
C ALA A 336 1.64 -30.33 -7.03
N LYS A 337 1.06 -31.25 -6.25
CA LYS A 337 0.86 -31.11 -4.81
C LYS A 337 2.19 -30.91 -4.08
N LYS A 338 3.18 -31.76 -4.37
CA LYS A 338 4.52 -31.68 -3.76
C LYS A 338 5.17 -30.31 -3.97
N PHE A 339 5.25 -29.85 -5.21
CA PHE A 339 5.87 -28.55 -5.52
C PHE A 339 5.07 -27.38 -4.95
N ASN A 340 3.73 -27.43 -4.99
CA ASN A 340 2.91 -26.37 -4.44
C ASN A 340 3.06 -26.26 -2.91
N SER A 341 3.20 -27.39 -2.21
CA SER A 341 3.53 -27.42 -0.78
C SER A 341 4.89 -26.78 -0.49
N LEU A 342 5.91 -26.99 -1.34
CA LEU A 342 7.21 -26.32 -1.20
C LEU A 342 7.11 -24.81 -1.43
N SER A 343 6.30 -24.38 -2.41
CA SER A 343 6.01 -22.96 -2.64
C SER A 343 5.39 -22.31 -1.40
N LEU A 344 4.37 -22.94 -0.81
CA LEU A 344 3.72 -22.45 0.41
C LEU A 344 4.62 -22.53 1.66
N LYS A 345 5.55 -23.50 1.72
CA LYS A 345 6.54 -23.55 2.78
C LYS A 345 7.52 -22.37 2.69
N ALA A 346 7.90 -21.98 1.48
CA ALA A 346 8.78 -20.84 1.23
C ALA A 346 8.06 -19.49 1.42
N ASN A 347 6.80 -19.38 1.00
CA ASN A 347 5.96 -18.21 1.25
C ASN A 347 4.51 -18.63 1.62
N PRO A 348 4.18 -18.72 2.91
CA PRO A 348 2.85 -19.15 3.38
C PRO A 348 1.70 -18.20 2.98
N LYS A 349 2.03 -16.97 2.58
CA LYS A 349 1.05 -15.96 2.17
C LYS A 349 0.85 -15.90 0.66
N PHE A 350 1.61 -16.64 -0.14
CA PHE A 350 1.52 -16.59 -1.61
C PHE A 350 0.16 -17.09 -2.11
N LEU A 351 -0.64 -16.19 -2.67
CA LEU A 351 -2.07 -16.43 -2.92
C LEU A 351 -2.29 -17.35 -4.12
N LEU A 352 -1.47 -17.21 -5.16
CA LEU A 352 -1.51 -18.11 -6.32
C LEU A 352 -1.32 -19.58 -5.92
N SER A 353 -0.37 -19.87 -5.04
CA SER A 353 -0.13 -21.22 -4.52
C SER A 353 -1.28 -21.72 -3.64
N LYS A 354 -1.91 -20.86 -2.83
CA LYS A 354 -3.12 -21.24 -2.06
C LYS A 354 -4.27 -21.62 -3.00
N ASN A 355 -4.51 -20.80 -4.02
CA ASN A 355 -5.55 -21.02 -5.01
C ASN A 355 -5.30 -22.32 -5.80
N LEU A 356 -4.05 -22.58 -6.20
CA LEU A 356 -3.67 -23.82 -6.86
C LEU A 356 -3.83 -25.05 -5.95
N MET A 357 -3.55 -24.93 -4.64
CA MET A 357 -3.74 -26.04 -3.69
C MET A 357 -5.20 -26.46 -3.60
N ASN A 358 -6.11 -25.48 -3.57
CA ASN A 358 -7.55 -25.75 -3.56
C ASN A 358 -8.00 -26.45 -4.85
N LYS A 359 -7.47 -26.04 -6.01
CA LYS A 359 -7.72 -26.72 -7.29
C LYS A 359 -7.19 -28.15 -7.27
N ILE A 360 -5.94 -28.38 -6.87
CA ILE A 360 -5.33 -29.72 -6.77
C ILE A 360 -6.19 -30.66 -5.92
N LYS A 361 -6.63 -30.22 -4.73
CA LYS A 361 -7.49 -31.02 -3.84
C LYS A 361 -8.80 -31.45 -4.50
N LYS A 362 -9.46 -30.52 -5.22
CA LYS A 362 -10.73 -30.79 -5.91
C LYS A 362 -10.59 -31.82 -7.05
N TYR A 363 -9.49 -31.80 -7.79
CA TYR A 363 -9.28 -32.77 -8.87
C TYR A 363 -8.81 -34.13 -8.35
N HIS A 364 -8.02 -34.16 -7.28
CA HIS A 364 -7.54 -35.40 -6.67
C HIS A 364 -8.67 -36.22 -6.02
N SER A 365 -9.73 -35.59 -5.52
CA SER A 365 -10.91 -36.29 -4.99
C SER A 365 -11.82 -36.91 -6.06
N ASN A 366 -11.69 -36.49 -7.32
CA ASN A 366 -12.55 -36.94 -8.41
C ASN A 366 -11.91 -38.05 -9.26
N HIS A 367 -10.64 -38.39 -8.99
CA HIS A 367 -9.84 -39.36 -9.76
C HIS A 367 -9.24 -40.48 -8.90
N ILE A 368 -9.65 -40.54 -7.63
CA ILE A 368 -9.56 -41.71 -6.76
C ILE A 368 -10.98 -42.23 -6.64
#